data_AF-A0A436QUH3-F1
#
_entry.id   AF-A0A436QUH3-F1
#
_cell.length_a   1.000
_cell.length_b   1.000
_cell.length_c   1.000
_cell.angle_alpha   90.00
_cell.angle_beta   90.00
_cell.angle_gamma   90.00
#
_symmetry.space_group_name_H-M   'P 1'
#
loop_
_entity.id
_entity.type
_entity.pdbx_description
1 polymer ?
#
loop_
_entity_poly.entity_id
_entity_poly.type
_entity_poly.pdbx_seq_one_letter_code
_entity_poly.pdbx_strand_id
1 'polypeptide(L)' 'VARSIGMTAVAKEAGVTREALYKALSEKGDPRLSTLLGVTKALGLQLDVKPIGPGSLGA' A
#
# COMPACT_ATOMS: atom_id res chain seq x y z
N VAL A 1 -7.80 -10.15 16.34
CA VAL A 1 -6.62 -10.44 15.50
C VAL A 1 -7.11 -10.54 14.07
N ALA A 2 -6.68 -9.61 13.21
CA ALA A 2 -7.14 -9.52 11.83
C ALA A 2 -7.04 -10.90 11.15
N ARG A 3 -8.11 -11.33 10.47
CA ARG A 3 -8.06 -12.47 9.55
C ARG A 3 -6.88 -12.20 8.62
N SER A 4 -5.82 -12.99 8.72
CA SER A 4 -4.60 -12.80 7.93
C SER A 4 -5.01 -12.81 6.46
N ILE A 5 -5.14 -11.63 5.85
CA ILE A 5 -5.39 -11.54 4.42
C ILE A 5 -4.17 -12.20 3.79
N GLY A 6 -4.39 -13.31 3.07
CA GLY A 6 -3.28 -14.07 2.50
C GLY A 6 -2.50 -13.17 1.54
N MET A 7 -1.19 -13.03 1.73
CA MET A 7 -0.37 -12.16 0.86
C MET A 7 -0.39 -12.58 -0.61
N THR A 8 -0.69 -13.85 -0.90
CA THR A 8 -0.96 -14.32 -2.26
C THR A 8 -2.17 -13.63 -2.89
N ALA A 9 -3.26 -13.44 -2.13
CA ALA A 9 -4.45 -12.73 -2.62
C ALA A 9 -4.16 -11.24 -2.82
N VAL A 10 -3.44 -10.63 -1.88
CA VAL A 10 -3.03 -9.22 -1.96
C VAL A 10 -2.15 -8.98 -3.19
N ALA A 11 -1.15 -9.82 -3.43
CA ALA A 11 -0.28 -9.70 -4.61
C ALA A 11 -1.09 -9.81 -5.91
N LYS A 12 -2.00 -10.79 -5.99
CA LYS A 12 -2.88 -11.00 -7.14
C LYS A 12 -3.75 -9.76 -7.41
N GLU A 13 -4.38 -9.21 -6.38
CA GLU A 13 -5.27 -8.06 -6.52
C GLU A 13 -4.52 -6.75 -6.78
N ALA A 14 -3.30 -6.62 -6.24
CA ALA A 14 -2.39 -5.53 -6.55
C ALA A 14 -1.71 -5.66 -7.93
N GLY A 15 -1.96 -6.74 -8.68
CA GLY A 15 -1.43 -6.95 -10.02
C GLY A 15 0.08 -7.22 -10.06
N VAL A 16 0.64 -7.79 -9.00
CA VAL A 16 2.07 -8.09 -8.88
C VAL A 16 2.31 -9.55 -8.45
N THR A 17 3.51 -10.06 -8.66
CA THR A 17 3.90 -11.34 -8.07
C THR A 17 4.09 -11.20 -6.57
N ARG A 18 4.03 -12.32 -5.84
CA ARG A 18 4.26 -12.33 -4.39
C ARG A 18 5.68 -11.90 -4.05
N GLU A 19 6.66 -12.31 -4.85
CA GLU A 19 8.06 -11.93 -4.71
C GLU A 19 8.24 -10.42 -4.95
N ALA A 20 7.58 -9.88 -5.97
CA ALA A 20 7.59 -8.44 -6.24
C ALA A 20 6.90 -7.64 -5.12
N LEU A 21 5.80 -8.14 -4.57
CA LEU A 21 5.12 -7.55 -3.41
C LEU A 21 6.08 -7.47 -2.20
N TYR A 22 6.72 -8.59 -1.85
CA TYR A 22 7.66 -8.61 -0.72
C TYR A 22 8.88 -7.73 -0.94
N LYS A 23 9.44 -7.70 -2.16
CA LYS A 23 10.55 -6.81 -2.49
C LYS A 23 10.15 -5.34 -2.38
N ALA A 24 9.00 -4.98 -2.95
CA ALA A 24 8.49 -3.62 -2.99
C ALA A 24 8.13 -3.08 -1.60
N LEU A 25 7.64 -3.93 -0.69
CA LEU A 25 7.27 -3.55 0.68
C LEU A 25 8.36 -3.86 1.73
N SER A 26 9.56 -4.28 1.30
CA SER A 26 10.69 -4.47 2.21
C SER A 26 11.24 -3.13 2.72
N GLU A 27 12.06 -3.15 3.77
CA GLU A 27 12.69 -1.94 4.33
C GLU A 27 13.49 -1.12 3.30
N LYS A 28 14.02 -1.77 2.27
CA LYS A 28 14.79 -1.15 1.18
C LYS A 28 14.01 -1.12 -0.14
N GLY A 29 12.72 -1.45 -0.10
CA GLY A 29 11.86 -1.47 -1.27
C GLY A 29 11.61 -0.05 -1.79
N ASP A 30 11.46 0.05 -3.11
CA ASP A 30 10.98 1.25 -3.78
C ASP A 30 9.72 0.89 -4.56
N PRO A 31 8.55 0.84 -3.90
CA PRO A 31 7.33 0.43 -4.54
C PRO A 31 6.86 1.54 -5.48
N ARG A 32 6.61 1.20 -6.74
CA ARG A 32 5.88 2.09 -7.65
C ARG A 32 4.55 2.50 -7.01
N LEU A 33 4.11 3.73 -7.23
CA LEU A 33 2.83 4.23 -6.70
C LEU A 33 1.65 3.31 -7.04
N SER A 34 1.60 2.75 -8.24
CA SER A 34 0.57 1.78 -8.65
C SER A 34 0.54 0.52 -7.79
N THR A 35 1.71 0.01 -7.38
CA THR A 35 1.82 -1.12 -6.45
C THR A 35 1.26 -0.74 -5.07
N LEU A 36 1.63 0.42 -4.53
CA LEU A 36 1.11 0.89 -3.23
C LEU A 36 -0.41 1.04 -3.24
N LEU A 37 -0.97 1.66 -4.28
CA LEU A 37 -2.41 1.83 -4.43
C LEU A 37 -3.14 0.49 -4.57
N GLY A 38 -2.57 -0.45 -5.33
CA GLY A 38 -3.12 -1.81 -5.46
C GLY A 38 -3.14 -2.56 -4.14
N VAL A 39 -2.04 -2.50 -3.38
CA VAL A 39 -1.92 -3.15 -2.07
C VAL A 39 -2.88 -2.55 -1.05
N THR A 40 -2.92 -1.22 -0.94
CA THR A 40 -3.85 -0.55 0.00
C THR A 40 -5.29 -0.90 -0.30
N LYS A 41 -5.70 -0.89 -1.58
CA LYS A 41 -7.04 -1.33 -1.99
C LYS A 41 -7.32 -2.80 -1.64
N ALA A 42 -6.39 -3.72 -1.93
CA ALA A 42 -6.55 -5.15 -1.63
C ALA A 42 -6.65 -5.46 -0.12
N LEU A 43 -6.12 -4.56 0.71
CA LEU A 43 -6.24 -4.62 2.17
C LEU A 43 -7.48 -3.89 2.71
N GLY A 44 -8.29 -3.27 1.85
CA GLY A 44 -9.44 -2.45 2.25
C GLY A 44 -9.05 -1.13 2.91
N LEU A 45 -7.87 -0.59 2.58
CA LEU A 45 -7.32 0.65 3.11
C LEU A 45 -7.49 1.80 2.11
N GLN A 46 -7.61 3.02 2.65
CA GLN A 46 -7.64 4.26 1.89
C GLN A 46 -6.37 5.08 2.18
N LEU A 47 -5.78 5.64 1.12
CA LEU A 47 -4.61 6.51 1.21
C LEU A 47 -5.08 7.97 1.23
N ASP A 48 -4.63 8.73 2.23
CA ASP A 48 -4.92 10.16 2.41
C ASP A 48 -3.59 10.92 2.41
N VAL A 49 -3.56 12.06 1.73
CA VAL A 49 -2.38 12.92 1.62
C VAL A 49 -2.66 14.21 2.37
N LYS A 50 -1.86 14.46 3.41
CA LYS A 50 -1.99 15.64 4.26
C LYS A 50 -0.77 16.56 4.13
N PRO A 51 -0.93 17.88 4.32
CA PRO A 51 0.20 18.80 4.37
C PRO A 51 1.22 18.40 5.45
N ILE A 52 2.50 18.52 5.13
CA ILE A 52 3.59 18.36 6.10
C ILE A 52 3.87 19.75 6.69
N GLY A 53 3.22 20.10 7.81
CA GLY A 53 3.45 21.35 8.53
C GLY A 53 2.17 22.01 9.07
N PRO A 54 2.31 23.01 9.98
CA PRO A 54 1.17 23.75 10.51
C PRO A 54 0.63 24.70 9.44
N GLY A 55 -0.33 24.20 8.68
CA GLY A 55 -0.90 24.88 7.51
C GLY A 55 -1.85 23.95 6.78
N SER A 56 -2.82 23.39 7.51
CA SER A 56 -4.02 22.86 6.87
C SER A 56 -4.66 24.02 6.12
N LEU A 57 -4.77 23.86 4.80
CA LEU A 57 -5.53 24.73 3.91
C LEU A 57 -6.76 25.29 4.64
N GLY A 58 -6.77 26.62 4.76
CA GLY A 58 -7.71 27.48 5.51
C GLY A 58 -8.94 26.82 6.13
N ALA A 59 -9.00 26.89 7.46
CA ALA A 59 -10.22 27.14 8.22
C ALA A 59 -9.93 28.29 9.19
#